data_AF-A0A848JXJ5-F1
#
_entry.id   AF-A0A848JXJ5-F1
#
_cell.length_a   1.000
_cell.length_b   1.000
_cell.length_c   1.000
_cell.angle_alpha   90.00
_cell.angle_beta   90.00
_cell.angle_gamma   90.00
#
_symmetry.space_group_name_H-M   'P 1'
#
loop_
_entity.id
_entity.type
_entity.pdbx_description
1 polymer ?
#
loop_
_entity_poly.entity_id
_entity_poly.type
_entity_poly.pdbx_seq_one_letter_code
_entity_poly.pdbx_strand_id
1 'polypeptide(L)'
;MKTFRAVLLVAALLIPAAAHADEASDKAALARQVVDFAVVPGLEKHFGRMIGQAAEKLPADKRDAARAALTTESASIREDLVGVFAGYYADSYSLSELKELAAFYGSPLGRKMVQVQENPPEAVNMAVQQQILKLVAFLSATTGGPR
;
A
#
# COMPACT_ATOMS: atom_id res chain seq x y z
N MET A 1 -5.42 58.97 -12.64
CA MET A 1 -4.49 57.82 -12.79
C MET A 1 -4.12 57.15 -11.45
N LYS A 2 -5.07 56.91 -10.53
CA LYS A 2 -4.77 56.33 -9.19
C LYS A 2 -5.38 54.95 -8.92
N THR A 3 -6.31 54.47 -9.75
CA THR A 3 -7.03 53.20 -9.54
C THR A 3 -6.39 52.00 -10.23
N PHE A 4 -5.52 52.21 -11.24
CA PHE A 4 -4.88 51.10 -11.98
C PHE A 4 -3.78 50.37 -11.19
N ARG A 5 -3.15 51.03 -10.20
CA ARG A 5 -2.07 50.44 -9.40
C ARG A 5 -2.57 49.46 -8.33
N ALA A 6 -3.82 49.61 -7.86
CA ALA A 6 -4.39 48.73 -6.83
C ALA A 6 -4.83 47.37 -7.40
N VAL A 7 -5.26 47.32 -8.67
CA VAL A 7 -5.73 46.08 -9.32
C VAL A 7 -4.58 45.13 -9.65
N LEU A 8 -3.40 45.65 -10.01
CA LEU A 8 -2.20 44.85 -10.29
C LEU A 8 -1.60 44.19 -9.05
N LEU A 9 -1.78 44.75 -7.86
CA LEU A 9 -1.24 44.19 -6.61
C LEU A 9 -2.05 42.99 -6.11
N VAL A 10 -3.37 42.96 -6.35
CA VAL A 10 -4.26 41.85 -5.93
C VAL A 10 -4.09 40.63 -6.83
N ALA A 11 -3.82 40.83 -8.13
CA ALA A 11 -3.57 39.75 -9.07
C ALA A 11 -2.27 38.97 -8.76
N ALA A 12 -1.23 39.62 -8.23
CA ALA A 12 0.05 38.99 -7.92
C ALA A 12 0.02 38.06 -6.68
N LEU A 13 -0.93 38.26 -5.76
CA LEU A 13 -1.08 37.46 -4.53
C LEU A 13 -1.91 36.18 -4.73
N LEU A 14 -2.71 36.10 -5.79
CA LEU A 14 -3.59 34.94 -6.05
C LEU A 14 -2.92 33.84 -6.89
N ILE A 15 -1.84 34.18 -7.62
CA ILE A 15 -1.13 33.24 -8.50
C ILE A 15 -0.42 32.11 -7.70
N PRO A 16 0.27 32.38 -6.58
CA PRO A 16 0.97 31.32 -5.85
C PRO A 16 0.01 30.27 -5.26
N ALA A 17 -1.16 30.69 -4.78
CA ALA A 17 -2.12 29.80 -4.13
C ALA A 17 -2.73 28.77 -5.10
N ALA A 18 -3.00 29.18 -6.34
CA ALA A 18 -3.52 28.28 -7.37
C ALA A 18 -2.48 27.23 -7.81
N ALA A 19 -1.22 27.64 -7.99
CA ALA A 19 -0.14 26.73 -8.37
C ALA A 19 0.15 25.67 -7.29
N HIS A 20 0.12 26.06 -6.01
CA HIS A 20 0.32 25.11 -4.90
C HIS A 20 -0.86 24.15 -4.70
N ALA A 21 -2.09 24.58 -4.98
CA ALA A 21 -3.25 23.69 -4.92
C ALA A 21 -3.23 22.63 -6.03
N ASP A 22 -2.80 23.01 -7.24
CA ASP A 22 -2.65 22.10 -8.37
C ASP A 22 -1.54 21.08 -8.11
N GLU A 23 -0.40 21.52 -7.57
CA GLU A 23 0.70 20.64 -7.20
C GLU A 23 0.32 19.64 -6.09
N ALA A 24 -0.40 20.09 -5.06
CA ALA A 24 -0.87 19.20 -3.99
C ALA A 24 -1.89 18.18 -4.48
N SER A 25 -2.80 18.58 -5.38
CA SER A 25 -3.77 17.69 -6.02
C SER A 25 -3.08 16.64 -6.89
N ASP A 26 -2.12 17.05 -7.73
CA ASP A 26 -1.31 16.15 -8.55
C ASP A 26 -0.54 15.15 -7.70
N LYS A 27 0.03 15.63 -6.60
CA LYS A 27 0.78 14.80 -5.65
C LYS A 27 -0.10 13.73 -5.02
N ALA A 28 -1.31 14.09 -4.58
CA ALA A 28 -2.27 13.16 -4.01
C ALA A 28 -2.71 12.10 -5.04
N ALA A 29 -3.00 12.53 -6.28
CA ALA A 29 -3.40 11.61 -7.35
C ALA A 29 -2.29 10.61 -7.71
N LEU A 30 -1.04 11.09 -7.85
CA LEU A 30 0.09 10.22 -8.14
C LEU A 30 0.43 9.28 -6.99
N ALA A 31 0.35 9.74 -5.74
CA ALA A 31 0.54 8.89 -4.58
C ALA A 31 -0.50 7.76 -4.52
N ARG A 32 -1.78 8.09 -4.76
CA ARG A 32 -2.87 7.10 -4.88
C ARG A 32 -2.54 6.06 -5.97
N GLN A 33 -2.10 6.52 -7.13
CA GLN A 33 -1.72 5.66 -8.25
C GLN A 33 -0.53 4.74 -7.93
N VAL A 34 0.49 5.25 -7.25
CA VAL A 34 1.64 4.42 -6.81
C VAL A 34 1.15 3.34 -5.85
N VAL A 35 0.30 3.68 -4.90
CA VAL A 35 -0.25 2.73 -3.92
C VAL A 35 -1.11 1.66 -4.62
N ASP A 36 -1.92 2.04 -5.61
CA ASP A 36 -2.70 1.09 -6.41
C ASP A 36 -1.82 0.04 -7.12
N PHE A 37 -0.68 0.46 -7.66
CA PHE A 37 0.20 -0.46 -8.36
C PHE A 37 1.11 -1.26 -7.44
N ALA A 38 1.63 -0.65 -6.37
CA ALA A 38 2.69 -1.22 -5.56
C ALA A 38 2.20 -1.89 -4.28
N VAL A 39 1.10 -1.43 -3.69
CA VAL A 39 0.68 -1.79 -2.33
C VAL A 39 -0.63 -2.59 -2.34
N VAL A 40 -1.62 -2.15 -3.12
CA VAL A 40 -2.96 -2.79 -3.16
C VAL A 40 -2.89 -4.28 -3.43
N PRO A 41 -2.07 -4.81 -4.38
CA PRO A 41 -2.01 -6.25 -4.61
C PRO A 41 -1.63 -7.07 -3.37
N GLY A 42 -0.67 -6.57 -2.58
CA GLY A 42 -0.26 -7.22 -1.33
C GLY A 42 -1.31 -7.08 -0.23
N LEU A 43 -1.95 -5.91 -0.14
CA LEU A 43 -3.06 -5.66 0.77
C LEU A 43 -4.23 -6.62 0.50
N GLU A 44 -4.66 -6.74 -0.75
CA GLU A 44 -5.72 -7.66 -1.17
C GLU A 44 -5.37 -9.11 -0.83
N LYS A 45 -4.13 -9.52 -1.12
CA LYS A 45 -3.67 -10.86 -0.78
C LYS A 45 -3.69 -11.11 0.73
N HIS A 46 -3.31 -10.12 1.54
CA HIS A 46 -3.36 -10.20 2.99
C HIS A 46 -4.79 -10.33 3.50
N PHE A 47 -5.71 -9.47 3.06
CA PHE A 47 -7.13 -9.54 3.40
C PHE A 47 -7.74 -10.89 2.99
N GLY A 48 -7.46 -11.36 1.77
CA GLY A 48 -7.94 -12.65 1.29
C GLY A 48 -7.50 -13.82 2.19
N ARG A 49 -6.24 -13.81 2.66
CA ARG A 49 -5.75 -14.81 3.62
C ARG A 49 -6.48 -14.72 4.96
N MET A 50 -6.63 -13.53 5.52
CA MET A 50 -7.32 -13.35 6.81
C MET A 50 -8.79 -13.77 6.73
N ILE A 51 -9.49 -13.38 5.67
CA ILE A 51 -10.88 -13.77 5.41
C ILE A 51 -10.98 -15.28 5.27
N GLY A 52 -10.07 -15.89 4.51
CA GLY A 52 -9.99 -17.35 4.37
C GLY A 52 -9.83 -18.05 5.73
N GLN A 53 -8.88 -17.59 6.55
CA GLN A 53 -8.66 -18.12 7.90
C GLN A 53 -9.84 -17.91 8.86
N ALA A 54 -10.54 -16.78 8.75
CA ALA A 54 -11.74 -16.52 9.55
C ALA A 54 -12.88 -17.46 9.15
N ALA A 55 -13.10 -17.65 7.85
CA ALA A 55 -14.13 -18.54 7.33
C ALA A 55 -13.86 -20.02 7.64
N GLU A 56 -12.59 -20.47 7.65
CA GLU A 56 -12.21 -21.84 8.02
C GLU A 56 -12.68 -22.23 9.45
N LYS A 57 -12.88 -21.25 10.33
CA LYS A 57 -13.39 -21.46 11.70
C LYS A 57 -14.90 -21.75 11.77
N LEU A 58 -15.61 -21.60 10.65
CA LEU A 58 -17.05 -21.82 10.55
C LEU A 58 -17.40 -23.21 9.99
N PRO A 59 -18.63 -23.70 10.25
CA PRO A 59 -19.16 -24.91 9.60
C PRO A 59 -19.05 -24.85 8.08
N ALA A 60 -18.75 -25.99 7.44
CA ALA A 60 -18.44 -26.08 6.01
C ALA A 60 -19.53 -25.46 5.11
N ASP A 61 -20.79 -25.68 5.44
CA ASP A 61 -21.98 -25.16 4.76
C ASP A 61 -22.11 -23.63 4.81
N LYS A 62 -21.37 -22.96 5.72
CA LYS A 62 -21.41 -21.50 5.91
C LYS A 62 -20.17 -20.78 5.40
N ARG A 63 -19.10 -21.50 5.04
CA ARG A 63 -17.79 -20.90 4.74
C ARG A 63 -17.84 -19.97 3.54
N ASP A 64 -18.49 -20.39 2.45
CA ASP A 64 -18.51 -19.59 1.22
C ASP A 64 -19.35 -18.32 1.37
N ALA A 65 -20.51 -18.43 2.03
CA ALA A 65 -21.33 -17.27 2.39
C ALA A 65 -20.57 -16.29 3.29
N ALA A 66 -19.84 -16.80 4.29
CA ALA A 66 -19.03 -15.97 5.18
C ALA A 66 -17.86 -15.30 4.45
N ARG A 67 -17.16 -16.01 3.55
CA ARG A 67 -16.09 -15.42 2.72
C ARG A 67 -16.63 -14.27 1.86
N ALA A 68 -17.77 -14.47 1.21
CA ALA A 68 -18.41 -13.45 0.39
C ALA A 68 -18.77 -12.22 1.24
N ALA A 69 -19.49 -12.42 2.36
CA ALA A 69 -19.88 -11.34 3.26
C ALA A 69 -18.67 -10.56 3.79
N LEU A 70 -17.64 -11.23 4.31
CA LEU A 70 -16.43 -10.58 4.81
C LEU A 70 -15.66 -9.84 3.71
N THR A 71 -15.68 -10.34 2.47
CA THR A 71 -15.04 -9.67 1.33
C THR A 71 -15.76 -8.37 0.99
N THR A 72 -17.09 -8.39 1.01
CA THR A 72 -17.92 -7.20 0.79
C THR A 72 -17.75 -6.18 1.92
N GLU A 73 -17.88 -6.59 3.18
CA GLU A 73 -17.76 -5.69 4.34
C GLU A 73 -16.36 -5.09 4.48
N SER A 74 -15.31 -5.80 4.05
CA SER A 74 -13.95 -5.28 4.07
C SER A 74 -13.62 -4.32 2.92
N ALA A 75 -14.53 -4.09 1.97
CA ALA A 75 -14.25 -3.22 0.83
C ALA A 75 -14.00 -1.76 1.26
N SER A 76 -14.83 -1.20 2.14
CA SER A 76 -14.63 0.15 2.67
C SER A 76 -13.34 0.25 3.49
N ILE A 77 -13.08 -0.74 4.35
CA ILE A 77 -11.85 -0.81 5.14
C ILE A 77 -10.62 -0.82 4.25
N ARG A 78 -10.65 -1.58 3.14
CA ARG A 78 -9.56 -1.59 2.16
C ARG A 78 -9.37 -0.21 1.53
N GLU A 79 -10.44 0.45 1.13
CA GLU A 79 -10.36 1.81 0.55
C GLU A 79 -9.79 2.82 1.55
N ASP A 80 -10.23 2.79 2.81
CA ASP A 80 -9.73 3.66 3.87
C ASP A 80 -8.22 3.47 4.08
N LEU A 81 -7.76 2.22 4.13
CA LEU A 81 -6.33 1.90 4.26
C LEU A 81 -5.53 2.40 3.06
N VAL A 82 -6.09 2.28 1.86
CA VAL A 82 -5.45 2.79 0.66
C VAL A 82 -5.35 4.32 0.69
N GLY A 83 -6.37 5.02 1.19
CA GLY A 83 -6.31 6.45 1.47
C GLY A 83 -5.19 6.82 2.45
N VAL A 84 -5.02 6.05 3.54
CA VAL A 84 -3.92 6.26 4.51
C VAL A 84 -2.55 6.08 3.86
N PHE A 85 -2.36 5.01 3.07
CA PHE A 85 -1.10 4.80 2.35
C PHE A 85 -0.85 5.92 1.33
N ALA A 86 -1.87 6.33 0.57
CA ALA A 86 -1.74 7.39 -0.41
C ALA A 86 -1.35 8.71 0.26
N GLY A 87 -1.94 9.06 1.41
CA GLY A 87 -1.54 10.21 2.20
C GLY A 87 -0.07 10.13 2.64
N TYR A 88 0.34 8.98 3.18
CA TYR A 88 1.74 8.77 3.60
C TYR A 88 2.74 8.92 2.45
N TYR A 89 2.42 8.40 1.26
CA TYR A 89 3.24 8.55 0.06
C TYR A 89 3.27 10.00 -0.44
N ALA A 90 2.13 10.68 -0.42
CA ALA A 90 2.04 12.10 -0.77
C ALA A 90 2.87 12.97 0.17
N ASP A 91 2.96 12.63 1.46
CA ASP A 91 3.77 13.40 2.41
C ASP A 91 5.27 13.07 2.30
N SER A 92 5.61 11.82 2.01
CA SER A 92 6.99 11.32 2.07
C SER A 92 7.82 11.56 0.80
N TYR A 93 7.17 11.59 -0.37
CA TYR A 93 7.85 11.75 -1.65
C TYR A 93 7.60 13.13 -2.24
N SER A 94 8.52 13.64 -3.05
CA SER A 94 8.29 14.80 -3.91
C SER A 94 7.38 14.46 -5.10
N LEU A 95 6.84 15.48 -5.78
CA LEU A 95 6.03 15.27 -6.97
C LEU A 95 6.81 14.55 -8.09
N SER A 96 8.09 14.88 -8.29
CA SER A 96 8.94 14.22 -9.28
C SER A 96 9.18 12.75 -8.96
N GLU A 97 9.47 12.42 -7.69
CA GLU A 97 9.65 11.03 -7.27
C GLU A 97 8.36 10.23 -7.44
N LEU A 98 7.20 10.80 -7.10
CA LEU A 98 5.92 10.14 -7.32
C LEU A 98 5.63 9.89 -8.80
N LYS A 99 6.02 10.80 -9.70
CA LYS A 99 5.92 10.58 -11.16
C LYS A 99 6.80 9.41 -11.60
N GLU A 100 8.03 9.33 -11.11
CA GLU A 100 8.95 8.24 -11.43
C GLU A 100 8.45 6.89 -10.89
N LEU A 101 7.97 6.86 -9.64
CA LEU A 101 7.39 5.67 -9.03
C LEU A 101 6.14 5.22 -9.77
N ALA A 102 5.24 6.14 -10.12
CA ALA A 102 4.02 5.83 -10.88
C ALA A 102 4.36 5.26 -12.26
N ALA A 103 5.35 5.84 -12.96
CA ALA A 103 5.82 5.34 -14.24
C ALA A 103 6.44 3.94 -14.12
N PHE A 104 7.29 3.71 -13.11
CA PHE A 104 7.92 2.42 -12.89
C PHE A 104 6.90 1.34 -12.53
N TYR A 105 6.11 1.52 -11.48
CA TYR A 105 5.13 0.53 -11.04
C TYR A 105 3.97 0.35 -12.03
N GLY A 106 3.67 1.37 -12.83
CA GLY A 106 2.76 1.29 -13.98
C GLY A 106 3.34 0.57 -15.21
N SER A 107 4.63 0.23 -15.23
CA SER A 107 5.25 -0.54 -16.32
C SER A 107 5.04 -2.06 -16.18
N PRO A 108 5.19 -2.85 -17.25
CA PRO A 108 5.19 -4.32 -17.14
C PRO A 108 6.26 -4.85 -16.18
N LEU A 109 7.43 -4.21 -16.14
CA LEU A 109 8.53 -4.60 -15.24
C LEU A 109 8.17 -4.32 -13.78
N GLY A 110 7.67 -3.13 -13.47
CA GLY A 110 7.27 -2.76 -12.12
C GLY A 110 6.13 -3.64 -11.60
N ARG A 111 5.10 -3.91 -12.41
CA ARG A 111 4.05 -4.88 -12.05
C ARG A 111 4.59 -6.27 -11.81
N LYS A 112 5.53 -6.75 -12.65
CA LYS A 112 6.18 -8.05 -12.44
C LYS A 112 6.98 -8.07 -11.14
N MET A 113 7.67 -6.98 -10.80
CA MET A 113 8.40 -6.85 -9.54
C MET A 113 7.47 -7.01 -8.33
N VAL A 114 6.31 -6.34 -8.34
CA VAL A 114 5.28 -6.49 -7.28
C VAL A 114 4.78 -7.94 -7.22
N GLN A 115 4.45 -8.55 -8.37
CA GLN A 115 3.97 -9.93 -8.42
C GLN A 115 4.96 -10.94 -7.84
N VAL A 116 6.26 -10.78 -8.13
CA VAL A 116 7.33 -11.65 -7.60
C VAL A 116 7.47 -11.50 -6.09
N GLN A 117 7.38 -10.28 -5.57
CA GLN A 117 7.45 -10.02 -4.12
C GLN A 117 6.24 -10.57 -3.38
N GLU A 118 5.05 -10.39 -3.93
CA GLU A 118 3.83 -10.89 -3.31
C GLU A 118 3.70 -12.41 -3.42
N ASN A 119 4.31 -13.03 -4.44
CA ASN A 119 4.24 -14.48 -4.68
C ASN A 119 5.64 -15.07 -4.77
N PRO A 120 6.40 -15.09 -3.65
CA PRO A 120 7.72 -15.71 -3.64
C PRO A 120 7.57 -17.21 -3.98
N PRO A 121 8.48 -17.77 -4.79
CA PRO A 121 8.50 -19.20 -5.08
C PRO A 121 8.54 -20.03 -3.80
N GLU A 122 7.96 -21.24 -3.83
CA GLU A 122 7.95 -22.16 -2.68
C GLU A 122 9.35 -22.41 -2.13
N ALA A 123 10.37 -22.51 -2.98
CA ALA A 123 11.76 -22.65 -2.59
C ALA A 123 12.26 -21.51 -1.66
N VAL A 124 11.82 -20.27 -1.90
CA VAL A 124 12.16 -19.12 -1.04
C VAL A 124 11.47 -19.26 0.31
N ASN A 125 10.18 -19.63 0.32
CA ASN A 125 9.44 -19.84 1.57
C ASN A 125 10.05 -20.96 2.41
N MET A 126 10.43 -22.07 1.78
CA MET A 126 11.10 -23.19 2.44
C MET A 126 12.46 -22.80 2.99
N ALA A 127 13.25 -22.00 2.24
CA ALA A 127 14.53 -21.49 2.72
C ALA A 127 14.36 -20.61 3.95
N VAL A 128 13.35 -19.72 3.97
CA VAL A 128 13.03 -18.88 5.13
C VAL A 128 12.63 -19.74 6.33
N GLN A 129 11.73 -20.71 6.16
CA GLN A 129 11.31 -21.61 7.25
C GLN A 129 12.48 -22.41 7.84
N GLN A 130 13.37 -22.92 6.99
CA GLN A 130 14.57 -23.64 7.42
C GLN A 130 15.49 -22.76 8.30
N GLN A 131 15.64 -21.47 7.97
CA GLN A 131 16.43 -20.55 8.80
C GLN A 131 15.76 -20.23 10.13
N ILE A 132 14.43 -20.05 10.14
CA ILE A 132 13.67 -19.86 11.38
C ILE A 132 13.81 -21.09 12.29
N LEU A 133 13.72 -22.31 11.75
CA LEU A 133 13.91 -23.53 12.53
C LEU A 133 15.32 -23.62 13.13
N LYS A 134 16.36 -23.22 12.38
CA LYS A 134 17.72 -23.12 12.91
C LYS A 134 17.83 -22.12 14.05
N LEU A 135 17.18 -20.97 13.94
CA LEU A 135 17.16 -19.96 15.00
C LEU A 135 16.46 -20.49 16.25
N VAL A 136 15.32 -21.17 16.10
CA VAL A 136 14.60 -21.81 17.22
C VAL A 136 15.45 -22.89 17.88
N ALA A 137 16.11 -23.75 17.10
CA ALA A 137 17.00 -24.77 17.63
C ALA A 137 18.20 -24.17 18.39
N PHE A 138 18.78 -23.08 17.88
CA PHE A 138 19.85 -22.34 18.55
C PHE A 138 19.36 -21.73 19.87
N LEU A 139 18.19 -21.09 19.89
CA LEU A 139 17.60 -20.54 21.11
C LEU A 139 17.37 -21.64 22.15
N SER A 140 16.75 -22.77 21.77
CA SER A 140 16.53 -23.92 22.66
C SER A 140 17.83 -24.48 23.24
N ALA A 141 18.91 -24.52 22.45
CA ALA A 141 20.22 -24.99 22.91
C ALA A 141 20.94 -23.99 23.85
N THR A 142 20.63 -22.69 23.76
CA THR A 142 21.32 -21.62 24.49
C THR A 142 20.57 -21.13 25.74
N THR A 143 19.23 -21.24 25.79
CA THR A 143 18.42 -20.86 26.96
C THR A 143 18.24 -21.97 28.00
N GLY A 144 18.76 -23.18 27.75
CA GLY A 144 18.76 -24.31 28.68
C GLY A 144 17.51 -25.21 28.56
N GLY A 145 17.64 -26.55 28.64
CA GLY A 145 18.84 -27.25 29.09
C GLY A 145 18.70 -28.78 29.20
N PRO A 146 19.51 -29.43 30.07
CA PRO A 146 19.36 -30.84 30.39
C PRO A 146 18.16 -31.11 31.32
N ARG A 147 17.30 -32.04 30.91
CA ARG A 147 16.93 -33.28 31.62
C ARG A 147 16.28 -34.25 30.64
#